data_AF-A0AB37P1C9-F1
#
_entry.id   AF-A0AB37P1C9-F1
#
_cell.length_a   1.000
_cell.length_b   1.000
_cell.length_c   1.000
_cell.angle_alpha   90.00
_cell.angle_beta   90.00
_cell.angle_gamma   90.00
#
_symmetry.space_group_name_H-M   'P 1'
#
loop_
_entity.id
_entity.type
_entity.pdbx_description
1 polymer ?
#
loop_
_entity_poly.entity_id
_entity_poly.type
_entity_poly.pdbx_seq_one_letter_code
_entity_poly.pdbx_strand_id
1 'polypeptide(L)' 'MNAVKNDQPAIIMRNNKPAAVIITPEDYTRLLEIAEDYELYMLAKDRVEHDNGKRYTMDEAFGEDYRPVDDGYEPEFE' A
#
# COMPACT_ATOMS: atom_id res chain seq x y z
N MET A 1 10.76 -19.39 27.21
CA MET A 1 10.94 -18.04 26.66
C MET A 1 9.56 -17.56 26.22
N ASN A 2 9.09 -16.41 26.69
CA ASN A 2 7.79 -15.88 26.25
C ASN A 2 7.97 -15.30 24.83
N ALA A 3 7.43 -15.98 23.83
CA ALA A 3 7.45 -15.52 22.45
C ALA A 3 6.52 -14.31 22.27
N VAL A 4 6.94 -13.33 21.47
CA VAL A 4 6.09 -12.24 20.99
C VAL A 4 4.98 -12.84 20.13
N LYS A 5 3.75 -12.35 20.29
CA LYS A 5 2.57 -12.82 19.57
C LYS A 5 2.02 -11.70 18.69
N ASN A 6 1.25 -12.07 17.67
CA ASN A 6 0.55 -11.11 16.83
C ASN A 6 -0.32 -10.18 17.69
N ASP A 7 -0.35 -8.91 17.30
CA ASP A 7 -1.02 -7.81 17.99
C ASP A 7 -0.54 -7.57 19.44
N GLN A 8 0.62 -8.12 19.83
CA GLN A 8 1.19 -8.00 21.17
C GLN A 8 2.67 -7.58 21.11
N PRO A 9 2.97 -6.31 20.77
CA PRO A 9 4.34 -5.81 20.72
C PRO A 9 5.00 -5.84 22.09
N ALA A 10 6.28 -6.20 22.14
CA ALA A 10 7.10 -6.11 23.34
C ALA A 10 7.98 -4.85 23.28
N ILE A 11 7.97 -4.05 24.35
CA ILE A 11 8.82 -2.86 24.47
C ILE A 11 10.07 -3.22 25.26
N ILE A 12 11.24 -2.99 24.69
CA ILE A 12 12.54 -3.17 25.36
C ILE A 12 12.92 -1.87 26.04
N MET A 13 13.24 -1.96 27.34
CA MET A 13 13.63 -0.84 28.18
C MET A 13 15.13 -0.87 28.48
N ARG A 14 15.80 0.29 28.40
CA ARG A 14 17.19 0.47 28.83
C ARG A 14 17.28 1.72 29.70
N ASN A 15 17.82 1.59 30.91
CA ASN A 15 17.91 2.70 31.89
C ASN A 15 16.55 3.40 32.12
N ASN A 16 15.48 2.61 32.28
CA ASN A 16 14.10 3.08 32.43
C ASN A 16 13.57 3.94 31.26
N LYS A 17 14.15 3.80 30.07
CA LYS A 17 13.68 4.45 28.84
C LYS A 17 13.41 3.42 27.74
N PRO A 18 12.37 3.59 26.91
CA PRO A 18 12.16 2.75 25.74
C PRO A 18 13.36 2.80 24.81
N ALA A 19 13.83 1.64 24.38
CA ALA A 19 15.01 1.48 23.52
C ALA A 19 14.66 0.79 22.20
N ALA A 20 13.68 -0.11 22.19
CA ALA A 20 13.21 -0.78 20.97
C ALA A 20 11.79 -1.34 21.16
N VAL A 21 11.15 -1.68 20.06
CA VAL A 21 9.89 -2.44 20.02
C VAL A 21 10.14 -3.71 19.19
N ILE A 22 9.64 -4.85 19.68
CA ILE A 22 9.71 -6.14 18.98
C ILE A 22 8.28 -6.53 18.61
N ILE A 23 8.08 -6.87 17.35
CA ILE A 23 6.82 -7.37 16.77
C ILE A 23 7.10 -8.67 16.01
N THR A 24 6.04 -9.41 15.67
CA THR A 24 6.16 -10.57 14.80
C THR A 24 6.40 -10.15 13.35
N PRO A 25 7.01 -11.01 12.50
CA PRO A 25 7.13 -10.74 11.07
C PRO A 25 5.79 -10.49 10.37
N GLU A 26 4.73 -11.16 10.82
CA GLU A 26 3.38 -11.00 10.29
C GLU A 26 2.83 -9.61 10.60
N ASP A 27 2.98 -9.14 11.84
CA ASP A 27 2.59 -7.77 12.21
C ASP A 27 3.41 -6.72 11.48
N TYR A 28 4.70 -6.96 11.27
CA TYR A 28 5.54 -6.06 10.49
C TYR A 28 5.03 -5.91 9.05
N THR A 29 4.71 -7.03 8.40
CA THR A 29 4.19 -7.05 7.02
C THR A 29 2.85 -6.33 6.93
N ARG A 30 1.92 -6.63 7.85
CA ARG A 30 0.61 -5.97 7.92
C ARG A 30 0.73 -4.46 8.15
N LEU A 31 1.67 -4.01 8.98
CA LEU A 31 1.90 -2.58 9.20
C LEU A 31 2.46 -1.89 7.95
N LEU A 32 3.27 -2.58 7.14
CA LEU A 32 3.72 -2.06 5.86
C LEU A 32 2.57 -1.94 4.86
N GLU A 33 1.72 -2.96 4.73
CA GLU A 33 0.54 -2.93 3.86
C GLU A 33 -0.40 -1.76 4.24
N ILE A 34 -0.67 -1.58 5.53
CA ILE A 34 -1.48 -0.45 6.01
C ILE A 34 -0.85 0.90 5.67
N ALA A 35 0.49 1.01 5.76
CA ALA A 35 1.18 2.25 5.42
C ALA A 35 1.07 2.56 3.92
N GLU A 36 1.25 1.56 3.06
CA GLU A 36 1.09 1.68 1.60
C GLU A 36 -0.36 2.05 1.24
N ASP A 37 -1.34 1.35 1.79
CA ASP A 37 -2.76 1.65 1.59
C ASP A 37 -3.11 3.08 2.00
N TYR A 38 -2.52 3.57 3.09
CA TYR A 38 -2.73 4.93 3.54
C TYR A 38 -2.13 5.96 2.56
N GLU A 39 -0.93 5.71 2.02
CA GLU A 39 -0.34 6.56 0.99
C GLU A 39 -1.20 6.60 -0.28
N LEU A 40 -1.68 5.43 -0.74
CA LEU A 40 -2.60 5.33 -1.88
C LEU A 40 -3.91 6.06 -1.62
N TYR A 41 -4.48 5.94 -0.42
CA TYR A 41 -5.69 6.66 -0.03
C TYR A 41 -5.49 8.18 -0.07
N MET A 42 -4.37 8.67 0.48
CA MET A 42 -4.05 10.10 0.45
C MET A 42 -3.88 10.62 -0.97
N LEU A 43 -3.24 9.85 -1.85
CA LEU A 43 -3.10 10.18 -3.27
C LEU A 43 -4.45 10.18 -4.00
N ALA A 44 -5.32 9.20 -3.72
CA ALA A 44 -6.66 9.15 -4.29
C ALA A 44 -7.49 10.36 -3.83
N LYS A 45 -7.41 10.72 -2.55
CA LYS A 45 -8.08 11.91 -2.00
C LYS A 45 -7.60 13.18 -2.70
N ASP A 46 -6.29 13.36 -2.83
CA ASP A 46 -5.69 14.53 -3.50
C ASP A 46 -6.15 14.65 -4.96
N ARG A 47 -6.18 13.52 -5.69
CA ARG A 47 -6.67 13.47 -7.08
C ARG A 47 -8.15 13.83 -7.21
N VAL A 48 -8.98 13.42 -6.25
CA VAL A 48 -10.41 13.76 -6.23
C VAL A 48 -10.62 15.23 -5.88
N GLU A 49 -9.87 15.76 -4.92
CA GLU A 49 -9.96 17.17 -4.49
C GLU A 49 -9.53 18.13 -5.61
N HIS A 50 -8.52 17.76 -6.38
CA HIS A 50 -7.99 18.56 -7.49
C HIS A 50 -8.47 18.11 -8.88
N ASP A 51 -9.54 17.29 -8.95
CA ASP A 51 -10.09 16.84 -10.23
C ASP A 51 -10.68 18.02 -11.01
N ASN A 52 -10.22 18.21 -12.25
CA ASN A 52 -10.76 19.23 -13.15
C ASN A 52 -11.97 18.73 -13.96
N GLY A 53 -12.42 17.51 -13.71
CA GLY A 53 -13.57 16.87 -14.37
C GLY A 53 -13.30 16.44 -15.82
N LYS A 54 -12.09 16.69 -16.35
CA LYS A 54 -11.72 16.23 -17.68
C LYS A 54 -11.57 14.72 -17.66
N ARG A 55 -12.18 14.07 -18.65
CA ARG A 55 -12.04 12.64 -18.91
C ARG A 55 -11.47 12.48 -20.31
N TYR A 56 -10.62 11.48 -20.47
CA TYR A 56 -9.97 11.16 -21.73
C TYR A 56 -10.56 9.85 -22.24
N THR A 57 -10.80 9.77 -23.54
CA THR A 57 -11.06 8.48 -24.19
C THR A 57 -9.78 7.64 -24.21
N MET A 58 -9.91 6.34 -24.49
CA MET A 58 -8.74 5.48 -24.68
C MET A 58 -7.82 6.02 -25.79
N ASP A 59 -8.41 6.49 -26.90
CA ASP A 59 -7.66 7.05 -28.02
C ASP A 59 -6.92 8.34 -27.63
N GLU A 60 -7.51 9.20 -26.81
CA GLU A 60 -6.84 10.42 -26.32
C GLU A 60 -5.73 10.12 -25.31
N ALA A 61 -5.86 9.05 -24.52
CA ALA A 61 -4.90 8.67 -23.49
C ALA A 61 -3.71 7.88 -24.07
N PHE A 62 -3.96 6.97 -25.01
CA PHE A 62 -2.98 6.01 -25.53
C PHE A 62 -2.61 6.25 -26.99
N GLY A 63 -3.43 7.00 -27.75
CA GLY A 63 -3.31 7.22 -29.19
C GLY A 63 -4.20 6.26 -30.00
N GLU A 64 -4.72 6.74 -31.15
CA GLU A 64 -5.60 5.97 -32.04
C GLU A 64 -4.96 4.67 -32.55
N ASP A 65 -3.62 4.65 -32.69
CA ASP A 65 -2.86 3.50 -33.17
C ASP A 65 -2.36 2.58 -32.04
N TYR A 66 -2.72 2.86 -30.78
CA TYR A 66 -2.30 2.02 -29.66
C TYR A 66 -2.86 0.60 -29.82
N ARG A 67 -1.95 -0.36 -29.82
CA ARG A 67 -2.27 -1.79 -29.74
C ARG A 67 -1.66 -2.29 -28.44
N PRO A 68 -2.47 -2.79 -27.49
CA PRO A 68 -1.94 -3.48 -26.33
C PRO A 68 -0.94 -4.54 -26.81
N VAL A 69 0.22 -4.59 -26.15
CA VAL A 69 1.10 -5.74 -26.33
C VAL A 69 0.34 -6.94 -25.77
N ASP A 70 0.11 -7.95 -26.61
CA ASP A 70 -0.35 -9.26 -26.13
C ASP A 70 0.83 -9.89 -25.37
N ASP A 71 0.90 -9.58 -24.08
CA ASP A 71 1.90 -10.07 -23.14
C ASP A 71 1.47 -11.38 -22.48
N GLY A 72 0.34 -11.97 -22.93
CA GLY A 72 -0.23 -13.16 -22.33
C GLY A 72 -0.82 -12.94 -20.93
N TYR A 73 -1.03 -11.68 -20.52
CA TYR A 73 -1.70 -11.39 -19.26
C TYR A 73 -3.19 -11.67 -19.35
N GLU A 74 -3.63 -12.75 -18.69
CA GLU A 74 -5.05 -13.01 -18.43
C GLU A 74 -5.40 -12.43 -17.04
N PRO A 75 -6.27 -11.41 -16.96
CA PRO A 75 -6.67 -10.85 -15.68
C PRO A 75 -7.45 -11.90 -14.88
N GLU A 76 -6.94 -12.29 -13.72
CA GLU A 76 -7.67 -13.11 -12.75
C GLU A 76 -8.64 -12.21 -11.97
N PHE A 77 -9.78 -11.87 -12.57
CA PHE A 77 -10.90 -11.28 -11.83
C PHE A 77 -11.92 -12.38 -11.50
N GLU A 78 -12.16 -12.60 -10.20
CA GLU A 78 -13.33 -13.34 -9.67
C GLU A 78 -14.59 -12.45 -9.65
#